data_AF-A0AAJ1T2N5-F1
#
_entry.id   AF-A0AAJ1T2N5-F1
#
_cell.length_a   1.000
_cell.length_b   1.000
_cell.length_c   1.000
_cell.angle_alpha   90.00
_cell.angle_beta   90.00
_cell.angle_gamma   90.00
#
_symmetry.space_group_name_H-M   'P 1'
#
loop_
_entity.id
_entity.type
_entity.pdbx_description
1 polymer ?
#
loop_
_entity_poly.entity_id
_entity_poly.type
_entity_poly.pdbx_seq_one_letter_code
_entity_poly.pdbx_strand_id
1 'polypeptide(L)'
;MAAPRSLLTGKPMKIEWGSNWDDDLGGAPEYGELDPMVAKTREKASEKIRFAFEQTFMFYLPRICEHCLNPSCVAACPSGAIYKRSEDGIVLVDQDRCRGWRECVTGCPYKKIYFNHRTGKAEKCTFCYPRTEVGLPTVCSETCVGRLRYLGVLLYDADRVAAAAATEEETGLYEAQLGVLLDPEDPGVRREAEAAGIPHDWVRAARRSPVHALVSRYKVALPLHPEYRTMPMVWYIPPLSPVVEALTETGFDGEDAGNLFGAIDTLRIPLEYLAEQFAARDTGPVRASLEKLAAMRSHMRAVNLGEPPRPGRRRLGRHGPRRAGGDVPAAGRRQVRGPVRDPDGRGRGRPAAGGVGGARLVQPRPGRRSRHGRRGRLRPGLRPHRTAAGLPGDLPRAARPADRRRAAARRGRRRLAGREVMDTAVLHQAAALCLVYPDETFRERLPLLRSAVDDPALAEFVAWAGEQEPGELAAHYVRTFDFRNKHSLYLSWWRDGDTRRRGASLVAFKAAYRAQGLEFTGEELPDFLPAVLEFSARVGPRLLLENRPGVELLRLALTEAGTPYARVLDAVCASLPGPSPKDRAEAAALARSGPPREEVGLDGALAPYGRPTLPLLN
;
A
#
# COMPACT_ATOMS: atom_id res chain seq x y z
N MET A 1 15.55 0.61 30.17
CA MET A 1 15.41 0.92 28.73
C MET A 1 16.79 1.22 28.16
N ALA A 2 17.09 0.76 26.94
CA ALA A 2 18.33 1.11 26.26
C ALA A 2 18.24 2.55 25.74
N ALA A 3 19.03 3.46 26.30
CA ALA A 3 19.04 4.87 25.89
C ALA A 3 19.70 5.04 24.50
N PRO A 4 19.15 5.89 23.61
CA PRO A 4 19.73 6.12 22.30
C PRO A 4 21.05 6.88 22.38
N ARG A 5 21.94 6.59 21.42
CA ARG A 5 23.24 7.24 21.26
C ARG A 5 23.41 7.71 19.82
N SER A 6 24.04 8.87 19.65
CA SER A 6 24.35 9.40 18.33
C SER A 6 25.34 8.51 17.60
N LEU A 7 25.05 8.14 16.35
CA LEU A 7 26.01 7.44 15.48
C LEU A 7 27.17 8.34 15.01
N LEU A 8 27.06 9.66 15.18
CA LEU A 8 28.11 10.62 14.84
C LEU A 8 29.07 10.88 16.01
N THR A 9 28.52 11.07 17.22
CA THR A 9 29.33 11.47 18.39
C THR A 9 29.49 10.38 19.45
N GLY A 10 28.71 9.29 19.38
CA GLY A 10 28.66 8.23 20.41
C GLY A 10 28.02 8.64 21.73
N LYS A 11 27.69 9.93 21.90
CA LYS A 11 27.12 10.48 23.13
C LYS A 11 25.64 10.09 23.27
N PRO A 12 25.13 9.94 24.52
CA PRO A 12 23.70 9.85 24.77
C PRO A 12 22.97 11.03 24.14
N MET A 13 21.78 10.79 23.59
CA MET A 13 20.97 11.85 22.98
C MET A 13 19.49 11.62 23.22
N LYS A 14 18.68 12.67 23.04
CA LYS A 14 17.24 12.55 22.82
C LYS A 14 17.00 12.49 21.32
N ILE A 15 16.08 11.66 20.87
CA ILE A 15 15.67 11.62 19.45
C ILE A 15 14.63 12.71 19.26
N GLU A 16 14.92 13.64 18.35
CA GLU A 16 14.05 14.79 18.03
C GLU A 16 13.66 14.82 16.54
N TRP A 17 14.28 13.96 15.73
CA TRP A 17 13.98 13.85 14.29
C TRP A 17 14.35 12.46 13.76
N GLY A 18 13.80 12.12 12.58
CA GLY A 18 14.07 10.87 11.88
C GLY A 18 13.82 10.99 10.37
N SER A 19 14.21 9.97 9.61
CA SER A 19 14.05 9.98 8.14
C SER A 19 12.60 9.90 7.67
N ASN A 20 11.67 9.54 8.56
CA ASN A 20 10.24 9.39 8.32
C ASN A 20 9.46 9.94 9.54
N TRP A 21 9.86 11.11 10.05
CA TRP A 21 9.30 11.68 11.28
C TRP A 21 7.82 12.06 11.14
N ASP A 22 7.46 12.57 9.97
CA ASP A 22 6.09 13.01 9.64
C ASP A 22 5.20 11.89 9.07
N ASP A 23 5.58 10.63 9.29
CA ASP A 23 4.83 9.45 8.85
C ASP A 23 3.39 9.48 9.37
N ASP A 24 2.44 9.11 8.51
CA ASP A 24 1.01 9.12 8.82
C ASP A 24 0.54 10.43 9.49
N LEU A 25 1.09 11.57 9.04
CA LEU A 25 0.83 12.91 9.55
C LEU A 25 1.28 13.13 11.01
N GLY A 26 2.09 12.24 11.58
CA GLY A 26 2.51 12.27 12.99
C GLY A 26 3.27 13.54 13.40
N GLY A 27 3.99 14.16 12.47
CA GLY A 27 4.67 15.46 12.67
C GLY A 27 3.96 16.63 11.99
N ALA A 28 2.85 16.41 11.29
CA ALA A 28 2.11 17.45 10.59
C ALA A 28 1.65 18.62 11.48
N PRO A 29 1.30 18.43 12.78
CA PRO A 29 0.97 19.57 13.65
C PRO A 29 2.11 20.57 13.85
N GLU A 30 3.37 20.13 13.74
CA GLU A 30 4.55 20.98 13.94
C GLU A 30 5.17 21.42 12.61
N TYR A 31 5.21 20.53 11.60
CA TYR A 31 5.93 20.76 10.35
C TYR A 31 5.04 20.86 9.12
N GLY A 32 3.74 20.55 9.22
CA GLY A 32 2.83 20.51 8.07
C GLY A 32 2.68 21.85 7.37
N GLU A 33 2.74 22.96 8.11
CA GLU A 33 2.71 24.31 7.53
C GLU A 33 4.00 24.68 6.80
N LEU A 34 5.11 24.00 7.12
CA LEU A 34 6.42 24.20 6.52
C LEU A 34 6.59 23.39 5.23
N ASP A 35 5.66 22.50 4.87
CA ASP A 35 5.67 21.82 3.58
C ASP A 35 5.61 22.89 2.46
N PRO A 36 6.66 23.01 1.61
CA PRO A 36 6.68 23.99 0.54
C PRO A 36 5.49 23.86 -0.42
N MET A 37 4.93 22.65 -0.57
CA MET A 37 3.75 22.39 -1.39
C MET A 37 2.49 22.98 -0.76
N VAL A 38 2.33 22.83 0.55
CA VAL A 38 1.23 23.41 1.32
C VAL A 38 1.33 24.93 1.29
N ALA A 39 2.51 25.49 1.56
CA ALA A 39 2.76 26.92 1.54
C ALA A 39 2.39 27.54 0.18
N LYS A 40 2.92 26.99 -0.93
CA LYS A 40 2.62 27.45 -2.30
C LYS A 40 1.13 27.34 -2.65
N THR A 41 0.49 26.25 -2.24
CA THR A 41 -0.92 26.02 -2.55
C THR A 41 -1.83 26.97 -1.77
N ARG A 42 -1.51 27.25 -0.49
CA ARG A 42 -2.27 28.19 0.35
C ARG A 42 -2.16 29.64 -0.12
N GLU A 43 -0.99 30.06 -0.59
CA GLU A 43 -0.77 31.42 -1.12
C GLU A 43 -1.67 31.71 -2.34
N LYS A 44 -1.96 30.69 -3.15
CA LYS A 44 -2.70 30.84 -4.42
C LYS A 44 -4.15 30.38 -4.38
N ALA A 45 -4.48 29.47 -3.47
CA ALA A 45 -5.82 28.92 -3.28
C ALA A 45 -6.24 29.12 -1.82
N SER A 46 -6.60 30.37 -1.49
CA SER A 46 -7.12 30.78 -0.18
C SER A 46 -8.08 29.72 0.37
N GLU A 47 -7.69 29.15 1.51
CA GLU A 47 -8.49 28.25 2.37
C GLU A 47 -8.70 26.78 1.95
N LYS A 48 -8.13 26.26 0.86
CA LYS A 48 -8.41 24.86 0.43
C LYS A 48 -7.69 23.78 1.26
N ILE A 49 -6.52 24.07 1.83
CA ILE A 49 -5.81 23.13 2.72
C ILE A 49 -6.08 23.54 4.17
N ARG A 50 -7.11 22.93 4.76
CA ARG A 50 -7.44 23.11 6.18
C ARG A 50 -6.87 21.94 6.98
N PHE A 51 -6.14 22.24 8.06
CA PHE A 51 -5.81 21.26 9.09
C PHE A 51 -7.02 21.00 10.00
N ALA A 52 -8.20 20.88 9.39
CA ALA A 52 -9.42 20.41 10.02
C ALA A 52 -9.48 18.90 9.85
N PHE A 53 -9.93 18.20 10.89
CA PHE A 53 -9.96 16.74 10.93
C PHE A 53 -10.75 16.14 9.75
N GLU A 54 -11.86 16.77 9.40
CA GLU A 54 -12.79 16.33 8.34
C GLU A 54 -12.22 16.52 6.93
N GLN A 55 -11.21 17.39 6.77
CA GLN A 55 -10.59 17.72 5.47
C GLN A 55 -9.15 17.21 5.34
N THR A 56 -8.64 16.52 6.36
CA THR A 56 -7.28 15.97 6.38
C THR A 56 -7.06 14.96 5.25
N PHE A 57 -6.07 15.15 4.39
CA PHE A 57 -5.68 14.15 3.39
C PHE A 57 -4.24 13.71 3.61
N MET A 58 -3.92 12.50 3.16
CA MET A 58 -2.55 12.02 3.05
C MET A 58 -2.43 11.06 1.88
N PHE A 59 -1.23 10.97 1.32
CA PHE A 59 -0.83 9.91 0.41
C PHE A 59 0.68 9.70 0.52
N TYR A 60 1.14 8.52 0.11
CA TYR A 60 2.56 8.18 0.18
C TYR A 60 3.27 8.56 -1.12
N LEU A 61 4.42 9.24 -1.00
CA LEU A 61 5.29 9.58 -2.13
C LEU A 61 6.66 8.89 -2.00
N PRO A 62 6.81 7.62 -2.41
CA PRO A 62 8.08 6.92 -2.35
C PRO A 62 9.04 7.41 -3.46
N ARG A 63 10.15 8.06 -3.08
CA ARG A 63 11.11 8.64 -4.05
C ARG A 63 12.47 7.95 -4.05
N ILE A 64 13.07 7.84 -5.23
CA ILE A 64 14.48 7.44 -5.43
C ILE A 64 15.23 8.52 -6.24
N CYS A 65 16.45 8.25 -6.69
CA CYS A 65 17.08 9.13 -7.67
C CYS A 65 16.28 9.06 -8.98
N GLU A 66 16.06 10.22 -9.60
CA GLU A 66 15.29 10.33 -10.84
C GLU A 66 16.06 9.90 -12.09
N HIS A 67 17.37 9.61 -11.98
CA HIS A 67 18.27 9.23 -13.10
C HIS A 67 18.03 10.08 -14.37
N CYS A 68 17.93 11.39 -14.16
CA CYS A 68 17.38 12.34 -15.12
C CYS A 68 18.14 12.37 -16.47
N LEU A 69 17.48 12.87 -17.52
CA LEU A 69 18.12 13.08 -18.83
C LEU A 69 19.04 14.29 -18.84
N ASN A 70 18.69 15.34 -18.08
CA ASN A 70 19.50 16.54 -17.84
C ASN A 70 19.92 16.62 -16.35
N PRO A 71 20.81 15.73 -15.87
CA PRO A 71 21.10 15.61 -14.45
C PRO A 71 21.92 16.80 -13.92
N SER A 72 21.29 17.69 -13.15
CA SER A 72 21.95 18.83 -12.51
C SER A 72 23.13 18.43 -11.61
N CYS A 73 23.10 17.24 -11.01
CA CYS A 73 24.21 16.72 -10.22
C CYS A 73 25.48 16.43 -11.04
N VAL A 74 25.34 16.04 -12.31
CA VAL A 74 26.47 15.89 -13.24
C VAL A 74 27.05 17.27 -13.54
N ALA A 75 26.19 18.23 -13.90
CA ALA A 75 26.59 19.60 -14.19
C ALA A 75 27.28 20.30 -13.00
N ALA A 76 26.81 20.03 -11.78
CA ALA A 76 27.34 20.65 -10.57
C ALA A 76 28.67 20.04 -10.08
N CYS A 77 29.12 18.89 -10.57
CA CYS A 77 30.29 18.20 -10.03
C CYS A 77 31.61 18.77 -10.59
N PRO A 78 32.44 19.49 -9.81
CA PRO A 78 33.62 20.15 -10.36
C PRO A 78 34.70 19.17 -10.86
N SER A 79 34.77 17.98 -10.27
CA SER A 79 35.73 16.95 -10.66
C SER A 79 35.26 16.06 -11.81
N GLY A 80 34.03 16.27 -12.33
CA GLY A 80 33.43 15.41 -13.35
C GLY A 80 33.29 13.95 -12.92
N ALA A 81 33.13 13.69 -11.61
CA ALA A 81 33.04 12.33 -11.07
C ALA A 81 31.65 11.70 -11.22
N ILE A 82 30.65 12.46 -11.65
CA ILE A 82 29.30 11.96 -11.87
C ILE A 82 29.06 11.89 -13.37
N TYR A 83 28.51 10.78 -13.84
CA TYR A 83 28.27 10.54 -15.26
C TYR A 83 26.96 9.78 -15.45
N LYS A 84 26.36 9.91 -16.64
CA LYS A 84 25.22 9.11 -17.09
C LYS A 84 25.76 8.03 -18.03
N ARG A 85 25.48 6.76 -17.73
CA ARG A 85 25.84 5.63 -18.58
C ARG A 85 25.08 5.71 -19.91
N SER A 86 25.77 5.44 -21.01
CA SER A 86 25.21 5.52 -22.36
C SER A 86 24.23 4.38 -22.67
N GLU A 87 24.50 3.20 -22.12
CA GLU A 87 23.82 1.95 -22.46
C GLU A 87 22.45 1.79 -21.78
N ASP A 88 22.26 2.40 -20.60
CA ASP A 88 21.05 2.24 -19.80
C ASP A 88 20.52 3.54 -19.17
N GLY A 89 21.24 4.65 -19.32
CA GLY A 89 20.87 5.95 -18.77
C GLY A 89 21.05 6.06 -17.24
N ILE A 90 21.67 5.10 -16.56
CA ILE A 90 21.88 5.15 -15.11
C ILE A 90 22.96 6.19 -14.78
N VAL A 91 22.57 7.23 -14.04
CA VAL A 91 23.52 8.21 -13.44
C VAL A 91 24.25 7.61 -12.24
N LEU A 92 25.59 7.63 -12.23
CA LEU A 92 26.44 7.09 -11.17
C LEU A 92 27.47 8.11 -10.68
N VAL A 93 28.03 7.87 -9.48
CA VAL A 93 29.19 8.59 -8.95
C VAL A 93 30.38 7.64 -8.97
N ASP A 94 31.42 8.00 -9.72
CA ASP A 94 32.72 7.34 -9.69
C ASP A 94 33.38 7.58 -8.33
N GLN A 95 33.52 6.52 -7.54
CA GLN A 95 34.07 6.62 -6.18
C GLN A 95 35.57 6.90 -6.18
N ASP A 96 36.32 6.56 -7.23
CA ASP A 96 37.76 6.84 -7.30
C ASP A 96 38.02 8.30 -7.68
N ARG A 97 37.20 8.85 -8.60
CA ARG A 97 37.28 10.25 -9.03
C ARG A 97 36.63 11.22 -8.07
N CYS A 98 35.69 10.77 -7.24
CA CYS A 98 35.00 11.65 -6.29
C CYS A 98 35.97 12.25 -5.27
N ARG A 99 36.02 13.59 -5.22
CA ARG A 99 36.84 14.38 -4.28
C ARG A 99 36.06 14.98 -3.11
N GLY A 100 34.76 14.66 -3.00
CA GLY A 100 33.97 15.08 -1.85
C GLY A 100 33.65 16.58 -1.80
N TRP A 101 33.63 17.28 -2.95
CA TRP A 101 33.28 18.70 -3.03
C TRP A 101 31.85 19.03 -2.57
N ARG A 102 30.97 18.04 -2.55
CA ARG A 102 29.55 18.14 -2.10
C ARG A 102 28.66 19.07 -2.92
N GLU A 103 29.16 19.74 -3.95
CA GLU A 103 28.33 20.55 -4.88
C GLU A 103 27.17 19.76 -5.48
N CYS A 104 27.39 18.48 -5.80
CA CYS A 104 26.34 17.59 -6.29
C CYS A 104 25.18 17.37 -5.29
N VAL A 105 25.43 17.45 -3.98
CA VAL A 105 24.40 17.36 -2.93
C VAL A 105 23.48 18.58 -3.00
N THR A 106 24.07 19.78 -3.11
CA THR A 106 23.34 21.04 -3.32
C THR A 106 22.61 21.03 -4.67
N GLY A 107 23.33 20.72 -5.74
CA GLY A 107 22.85 20.79 -7.12
C GLY A 107 21.73 19.82 -7.47
N CYS A 108 21.58 18.70 -6.75
CA CYS A 108 20.43 17.81 -6.92
C CYS A 108 19.18 18.43 -6.27
N PRO A 109 18.16 18.85 -7.04
CA PRO A 109 16.97 19.49 -6.46
C PRO A 109 16.14 18.48 -5.66
N TYR A 110 16.20 17.19 -5.98
CA TYR A 110 15.52 16.11 -5.25
C TYR A 110 16.23 15.67 -3.97
N LYS A 111 17.45 16.17 -3.72
CA LYS A 111 18.32 15.77 -2.59
C LYS A 111 18.54 14.26 -2.49
N LYS A 112 18.82 13.63 -3.64
CA LYS A 112 19.04 12.17 -3.79
C LYS A 112 20.51 11.77 -3.92
N ILE A 113 21.40 12.67 -3.48
CA ILE A 113 22.82 12.41 -3.30
C ILE A 113 23.11 12.65 -1.82
N TYR A 114 23.76 11.68 -1.20
CA TYR A 114 24.07 11.65 0.21
C TYR A 114 25.58 11.66 0.40
N PHE A 115 26.06 12.44 1.35
CA PHE A 115 27.48 12.49 1.65
C PHE A 115 27.84 11.40 2.66
N ASN A 116 28.76 10.52 2.31
CA ASN A 116 29.29 9.54 3.24
C ASN A 116 30.39 10.22 4.09
N HIS A 117 30.04 10.52 5.35
CA HIS A 117 30.94 11.17 6.29
C HIS A 117 32.16 10.33 6.68
N ARG A 118 32.16 9.01 6.42
CA ARG A 118 33.30 8.12 6.68
C ARG A 118 34.30 8.13 5.54
N THR A 119 33.83 7.98 4.30
CA THR A 119 34.71 7.90 3.11
C THR A 119 35.05 9.28 2.54
N GLY A 120 34.30 10.31 2.93
CA GLY A 120 34.44 11.65 2.40
C GLY A 120 33.90 11.80 0.97
N LYS A 121 33.07 10.87 0.51
CA LYS A 121 32.59 10.80 -0.89
C LYS A 121 31.07 10.89 -0.98
N ALA A 122 30.59 11.32 -2.13
CA ALA A 122 29.16 11.35 -2.42
C ALA A 122 28.68 9.97 -2.91
N GLU A 123 27.54 9.53 -2.41
CA GLU A 123 26.86 8.30 -2.80
C GLU A 123 25.42 8.59 -3.19
N LYS A 124 24.85 7.74 -4.04
CA LYS A 124 23.47 7.87 -4.50
C LYS A 124 22.90 6.52 -4.89
N CYS A 125 21.59 6.49 -5.13
CA CYS A 125 20.96 5.34 -5.76
C CYS A 125 21.69 4.97 -7.06
N THR A 126 22.05 3.69 -7.19
CA THR A 126 22.77 3.12 -8.33
C THR A 126 21.83 2.46 -9.33
N PHE A 127 20.51 2.66 -9.16
CA PHE A 127 19.44 1.95 -9.85
C PHE A 127 19.60 0.42 -9.87
N CYS A 128 20.30 -0.13 -8.86
CA CYS A 128 20.69 -1.53 -8.80
C CYS A 128 21.36 -2.00 -10.10
N TYR A 129 22.26 -1.20 -10.70
CA TYR A 129 22.87 -1.53 -11.99
C TYR A 129 23.42 -2.97 -12.11
N PRO A 130 24.04 -3.58 -11.06
CA PRO A 130 24.51 -4.97 -11.19
C PRO A 130 23.39 -5.98 -11.43
N ARG A 131 22.15 -5.65 -11.05
CA ARG A 131 20.95 -6.45 -11.31
C ARG A 131 20.38 -6.14 -12.68
N THR A 132 20.27 -4.86 -13.05
CA THR A 132 19.67 -4.47 -14.33
C THR A 132 20.53 -4.90 -15.53
N GLU A 133 21.86 -4.95 -15.37
CA GLU A 133 22.80 -5.47 -16.38
C GLU A 133 22.51 -6.92 -16.78
N VAL A 134 21.94 -7.71 -15.86
CA VAL A 134 21.55 -9.10 -16.10
C VAL A 134 20.03 -9.26 -16.27
N GLY A 135 19.32 -8.16 -16.52
CA GLY A 135 17.88 -8.16 -16.77
C GLY A 135 17.00 -8.40 -15.53
N LEU A 136 17.56 -8.31 -14.32
CA LEU A 136 16.81 -8.40 -13.07
C LEU A 136 16.24 -7.03 -12.67
N PRO A 137 15.06 -7.00 -12.02
CA PRO A 137 14.51 -5.77 -11.48
C PRO A 137 15.41 -5.18 -10.38
N THR A 138 15.25 -3.87 -10.14
CA THR A 138 15.82 -3.23 -8.95
C THR A 138 15.20 -3.83 -7.69
N VAL A 139 15.96 -3.81 -6.58
CA VAL A 139 15.49 -4.39 -5.31
C VAL A 139 14.18 -3.72 -4.87
N CYS A 140 14.13 -2.38 -4.90
CA CYS A 140 12.94 -1.65 -4.45
C CYS A 140 11.71 -1.91 -5.33
N SER A 141 11.88 -2.27 -6.60
CA SER A 141 10.78 -2.69 -7.47
C SER A 141 10.36 -4.14 -7.23
N GLU A 142 11.31 -5.07 -7.12
CA GLU A 142 11.03 -6.49 -6.86
C GLU A 142 10.34 -6.72 -5.52
N THR A 143 10.78 -6.00 -4.47
CA THR A 143 10.27 -6.14 -3.11
C THR A 143 9.09 -5.21 -2.82
N CYS A 144 8.50 -4.56 -3.84
CA CYS A 144 7.38 -3.67 -3.64
C CYS A 144 6.12 -4.47 -3.29
N VAL A 145 5.80 -4.53 -1.99
CA VAL A 145 4.64 -5.27 -1.47
C VAL A 145 3.32 -4.80 -2.08
N GLY A 146 3.16 -3.48 -2.24
CA GLY A 146 1.98 -2.89 -2.89
C GLY A 146 1.90 -3.10 -4.40
N ARG A 147 2.92 -3.70 -5.03
CA ARG A 147 3.00 -3.96 -6.48
C ARG A 147 2.80 -2.69 -7.33
N LEU A 148 3.29 -1.56 -6.84
CA LEU A 148 3.07 -0.22 -7.41
C LEU A 148 4.14 0.17 -8.45
N ARG A 149 5.25 -0.55 -8.51
CA ARG A 149 6.43 -0.16 -9.28
C ARG A 149 6.51 -0.91 -10.60
N TYR A 150 6.62 -0.15 -11.69
CA TYR A 150 6.84 -0.66 -13.04
C TYR A 150 8.22 -0.25 -13.52
N LEU A 151 8.94 -1.19 -14.15
CA LEU A 151 10.21 -0.94 -14.80
C LEU A 151 10.07 -1.26 -16.29
N GLY A 152 10.69 -0.46 -17.14
CA GLY A 152 10.61 -0.61 -18.57
C GLY A 152 11.54 0.35 -19.30
N VAL A 153 11.95 -0.04 -20.50
CA VAL A 153 12.82 0.78 -21.35
C VAL A 153 12.02 1.92 -21.95
N LEU A 154 12.63 3.11 -22.03
CA LEU A 154 12.18 4.25 -22.81
C LEU A 154 13.31 4.62 -23.76
N LEU A 155 13.00 4.74 -25.05
CA LEU A 155 13.90 5.32 -26.04
C LEU A 155 13.75 6.83 -26.00
N TYR A 156 14.84 7.58 -26.12
CA TYR A 156 14.84 9.03 -26.08
C TYR A 156 15.87 9.62 -27.03
N ASP A 157 15.59 10.80 -27.54
CA ASP A 157 16.50 11.58 -28.39
C ASP A 157 17.38 12.48 -27.52
N ALA A 158 18.64 12.10 -27.36
CA ALA A 158 19.59 12.82 -26.51
C ALA A 158 19.85 14.26 -26.98
N ASP A 159 19.83 14.51 -28.30
CA ASP A 159 20.13 15.83 -28.88
C ASP A 159 19.01 16.85 -28.58
N ARG A 160 17.80 16.37 -28.32
CA ARG A 160 16.65 17.21 -27.99
C ARG A 160 16.52 17.52 -26.50
N VAL A 161 17.27 16.86 -25.63
CA VAL A 161 17.17 17.01 -24.16
C VAL A 161 17.46 18.45 -23.72
N ALA A 162 18.53 19.06 -24.25
CA ALA A 162 18.93 20.42 -23.85
C ALA A 162 17.86 21.46 -24.22
N ALA A 163 17.36 21.40 -25.45
CA ALA A 163 16.28 22.28 -25.92
C ALA A 163 15.00 22.09 -25.11
N ALA A 164 14.62 20.84 -24.81
CA ALA A 164 13.46 20.56 -23.98
C ALA A 164 13.61 21.14 -22.56
N ALA A 165 14.78 20.96 -21.93
CA ALA A 165 15.05 21.48 -20.58
C ALA A 165 15.09 23.01 -20.50
N ALA A 166 15.40 23.66 -21.63
CA ALA A 166 15.43 25.10 -21.78
C ALA A 166 14.07 25.72 -22.14
N THR A 167 12.98 24.95 -22.20
CA THR A 167 11.63 25.47 -22.48
C THR A 167 11.29 26.61 -21.51
N GLU A 168 11.01 27.80 -22.02
CA GLU A 168 10.86 29.02 -21.19
C GLU A 168 9.76 28.86 -20.14
N GLU A 169 8.54 28.53 -20.59
CA GLU A 169 7.38 28.28 -19.74
C GLU A 169 7.47 26.94 -19.00
N GLU A 170 7.45 26.96 -17.67
CA GLU A 170 7.61 25.76 -16.84
C GLU A 170 6.48 24.73 -17.07
N THR A 171 5.25 25.20 -17.32
CA THR A 171 4.09 24.35 -17.65
C THR A 171 4.29 23.58 -18.95
N GLY A 172 5.15 24.06 -19.86
CA GLY A 172 5.51 23.39 -21.10
C GLY A 172 6.52 22.25 -20.94
N LEU A 173 7.22 22.15 -19.80
CA LEU A 173 8.31 21.18 -19.60
C LEU A 173 7.84 19.72 -19.65
N TYR A 174 6.62 19.44 -19.18
CA TYR A 174 6.03 18.10 -19.25
C TYR A 174 5.87 17.62 -20.70
N GLU A 175 5.23 18.42 -21.56
CA GLU A 175 5.04 18.07 -22.96
C GLU A 175 6.38 18.14 -23.74
N ALA A 176 7.29 19.04 -23.36
CA ALA A 176 8.64 19.06 -23.91
C ALA A 176 9.39 17.75 -23.63
N GLN A 177 9.30 17.24 -22.40
CA GLN A 177 9.89 15.96 -22.03
C GLN A 177 9.26 14.79 -22.80
N LEU A 178 7.93 14.76 -22.92
CA LEU A 178 7.25 13.75 -23.75
C LEU A 178 7.73 13.80 -25.20
N GLY A 179 7.99 15.00 -25.74
CA GLY A 179 8.51 15.19 -27.09
C GLY A 179 9.91 14.61 -27.30
N VAL A 180 10.70 14.41 -26.24
CA VAL A 180 12.02 13.78 -26.28
C VAL A 180 11.93 12.24 -26.30
N LEU A 181 10.85 11.67 -25.77
CA LEU A 181 10.63 10.23 -25.73
C LEU A 181 10.17 9.72 -27.11
N LEU A 182 10.75 8.60 -27.55
CA LEU A 182 10.53 8.05 -28.89
C LEU A 182 9.55 6.87 -28.85
N ASP A 183 8.69 6.75 -29.87
CA ASP A 183 7.77 5.61 -30.02
C ASP A 183 8.53 4.38 -30.55
N PRO A 184 8.68 3.30 -29.76
CA PRO A 184 9.40 2.10 -30.18
C PRO A 184 8.66 1.28 -31.26
N GLU A 185 7.40 1.57 -31.57
CA GLU A 185 6.69 0.95 -32.69
C GLU A 185 6.99 1.65 -34.03
N ASP A 186 7.49 2.88 -34.02
CA ASP A 186 7.85 3.62 -35.23
C ASP A 186 8.99 2.88 -35.99
N PRO A 187 8.79 2.47 -37.25
CA PRO A 187 9.86 1.87 -38.07
C PRO A 187 11.11 2.75 -38.20
N GLY A 188 10.96 4.07 -38.23
CA GLY A 188 12.06 5.04 -38.29
C GLY A 188 12.91 5.02 -37.04
N VAL A 189 12.27 5.11 -35.86
CA VAL A 189 12.94 5.01 -34.56
C VAL A 189 13.70 3.69 -34.42
N ARG A 190 13.12 2.58 -34.90
CA ARG A 190 13.79 1.27 -34.84
C ARG A 190 15.04 1.18 -35.70
N ARG A 191 14.99 1.70 -36.92
CA ARG A 191 16.18 1.76 -37.80
C ARG A 191 17.25 2.65 -37.20
N GLU A 192 16.86 3.79 -36.63
CA GLU A 192 17.81 4.70 -35.98
C GLU A 192 18.42 4.06 -34.73
N ALA A 193 17.63 3.39 -33.90
CA ALA A 193 18.14 2.68 -32.73
C ALA A 193 19.17 1.60 -33.11
N GLU A 194 18.92 0.86 -34.20
CA GLU A 194 19.88 -0.12 -34.73
C GLU A 194 21.16 0.57 -35.25
N ALA A 195 21.02 1.67 -36.00
CA ALA A 195 22.15 2.45 -36.49
C ALA A 195 22.99 3.06 -35.36
N ALA A 196 22.35 3.48 -34.27
CA ALA A 196 22.98 3.98 -33.05
C ALA A 196 23.58 2.88 -32.17
N GLY A 197 23.50 1.60 -32.57
CA GLY A 197 24.08 0.47 -31.85
C GLY A 197 23.30 0.03 -30.60
N ILE A 198 22.03 0.43 -30.46
CA ILE A 198 21.18 -0.04 -29.36
C ILE A 198 20.89 -1.54 -29.56
N PRO A 199 21.15 -2.41 -28.56
CA PRO A 199 20.93 -3.84 -28.74
C PRO A 199 19.48 -4.18 -29.08
N HIS A 200 19.28 -5.14 -29.99
CA HIS A 200 17.95 -5.55 -30.43
C HIS A 200 17.02 -5.94 -29.27
N ASP A 201 17.56 -6.58 -28.23
CA ASP A 201 16.79 -6.95 -27.03
C ASP A 201 16.25 -5.76 -26.26
N TRP A 202 16.96 -4.62 -26.27
CA TRP A 202 16.51 -3.36 -25.66
C TRP A 202 15.39 -2.74 -26.47
N VAL A 203 15.50 -2.71 -27.80
CA VAL A 203 14.42 -2.23 -28.68
C VAL A 203 13.16 -3.09 -28.50
N ARG A 204 13.31 -4.41 -28.46
CA ARG A 204 12.21 -5.33 -28.16
C ARG A 204 11.61 -5.11 -26.77
N ALA A 205 12.44 -4.82 -25.77
CA ALA A 205 11.98 -4.50 -24.42
C ALA A 205 11.22 -3.17 -24.37
N ALA A 206 11.65 -2.15 -25.11
CA ALA A 206 10.97 -0.86 -25.22
C ALA A 206 9.55 -1.00 -25.78
N ARG A 207 9.38 -1.84 -26.81
CA ARG A 207 8.07 -2.12 -27.44
C ARG A 207 7.04 -2.71 -26.48
N ARG A 208 7.49 -3.53 -25.53
CA ARG A 208 6.64 -4.16 -24.49
C ARG A 208 6.71 -3.42 -23.15
N SER A 209 7.26 -2.21 -23.12
CA SER A 209 7.53 -1.48 -21.89
C SER A 209 6.22 -1.01 -21.24
N PRO A 210 5.90 -1.45 -20.00
CA PRO A 210 4.75 -0.91 -19.28
C PRO A 210 4.94 0.58 -18.98
N VAL A 211 6.18 1.03 -18.80
CA VAL A 211 6.51 2.44 -18.56
C VAL A 211 6.19 3.29 -19.79
N HIS A 212 6.59 2.87 -21.00
CA HIS A 212 6.20 3.55 -22.24
C HIS A 212 4.68 3.63 -22.40
N ALA A 213 3.98 2.54 -22.06
CA ALA A 213 2.53 2.52 -22.13
C ALA A 213 1.89 3.55 -21.17
N LEU A 214 2.34 3.62 -19.91
CA LEU A 214 1.80 4.54 -18.90
C LEU A 214 2.15 6.02 -19.18
N VAL A 215 3.36 6.28 -19.68
CA VAL A 215 3.88 7.63 -19.96
C VAL A 215 3.37 8.17 -21.30
N SER A 216 3.64 7.46 -22.40
CA SER A 216 3.45 8.01 -23.76
C SER A 216 2.11 7.62 -24.38
N ARG A 217 1.69 6.35 -24.22
CA ARG A 217 0.45 5.85 -24.84
C ARG A 217 -0.80 6.28 -24.09
N TYR A 218 -0.85 5.99 -22.79
CA TYR A 218 -2.00 6.28 -21.95
C TYR A 218 -1.94 7.69 -21.36
N LYS A 219 -0.74 8.28 -21.22
CA LYS A 219 -0.52 9.58 -20.58
C LYS A 219 -1.26 9.67 -19.23
N VAL A 220 -0.93 8.74 -18.34
CA VAL A 220 -1.46 8.67 -16.95
C VAL A 220 -0.36 8.84 -15.90
N ALA A 221 0.89 8.54 -16.26
CA ALA A 221 2.05 8.84 -15.42
C ALA A 221 2.57 10.25 -15.74
N LEU A 222 3.04 10.97 -14.72
CA LEU A 222 3.56 12.34 -14.79
C LEU A 222 4.95 12.42 -14.11
N PRO A 223 5.86 13.29 -14.56
CA PRO A 223 7.16 13.48 -13.94
C PRO A 223 7.03 14.17 -12.59
N LEU A 224 7.99 13.94 -11.67
CA LEU A 224 8.05 14.66 -10.41
C LEU A 224 8.85 15.97 -10.55
N HIS A 225 8.23 17.10 -10.22
CA HIS A 225 8.80 18.44 -10.30
C HIS A 225 9.50 18.72 -11.65
N PRO A 226 8.76 18.71 -12.78
CA PRO A 226 9.35 19.00 -14.10
C PRO A 226 9.99 20.40 -14.17
N GLU A 227 9.51 21.37 -13.38
CA GLU A 227 10.06 22.73 -13.26
C GLU A 227 11.52 22.77 -12.80
N TYR A 228 12.05 21.69 -12.23
CA TYR A 228 13.47 21.57 -11.93
C TYR A 228 14.35 21.39 -13.18
N ARG A 229 13.75 21.25 -14.36
CA ARG A 229 14.42 21.19 -15.68
C ARG A 229 15.45 20.07 -15.81
N THR A 230 15.39 19.08 -14.91
CA THR A 230 16.31 17.93 -14.96
C THR A 230 15.84 16.84 -15.91
N MET A 231 14.59 16.88 -16.39
CA MET A 231 13.97 15.82 -17.18
C MET A 231 14.00 14.47 -16.44
N PRO A 232 13.25 14.33 -15.33
CA PRO A 232 13.29 13.17 -14.45
C PRO A 232 12.73 11.90 -15.12
N MET A 233 13.30 10.74 -14.80
CA MET A 233 12.94 9.45 -15.42
C MET A 233 12.22 8.48 -14.48
N VAL A 234 11.83 8.91 -13.27
CA VAL A 234 10.83 8.20 -12.45
C VAL A 234 9.53 9.00 -12.44
N TRP A 235 8.46 8.35 -12.89
CA TRP A 235 7.17 8.98 -13.14
C TRP A 235 6.11 8.37 -12.23
N TYR A 236 5.11 9.17 -11.86
CA TYR A 236 4.12 8.87 -10.85
C TYR A 236 2.73 8.95 -11.45
N ILE A 237 1.87 7.99 -11.09
CA ILE A 237 0.44 8.09 -11.38
C ILE A 237 -0.19 8.80 -10.18
N PRO A 238 -0.87 9.94 -10.37
CA PRO A 238 -1.46 10.68 -9.26
C PRO A 238 -2.55 9.83 -8.57
N PRO A 239 -2.66 9.90 -7.23
CA PRO A 239 -3.63 9.10 -6.49
C PRO A 239 -5.06 9.62 -6.72
N LEU A 240 -6.01 8.70 -6.81
CA LEU A 240 -7.42 9.03 -6.61
C LEU A 240 -7.65 9.20 -5.10
N SER A 241 -8.21 10.34 -4.70
CA SER A 241 -8.71 10.53 -3.33
C SER A 241 -9.97 9.68 -3.10
N PRO A 242 -10.38 9.39 -1.85
CA PRO A 242 -11.70 8.83 -1.58
C PRO A 242 -12.78 9.78 -2.13
N VAL A 243 -13.28 9.47 -3.33
CA VAL A 243 -14.37 10.20 -4.01
C VAL A 243 -15.73 9.70 -3.53
N VAL A 244 -15.73 8.46 -3.04
CA VAL A 244 -16.94 7.66 -2.91
C VAL A 244 -17.79 8.13 -1.74
N GLU A 245 -17.21 8.40 -0.56
CA GLU A 245 -17.96 8.79 0.64
C GLU A 245 -18.79 10.07 0.42
N ALA A 246 -18.18 11.13 -0.09
CA ALA A 246 -18.86 12.42 -0.31
C ALA A 246 -19.98 12.34 -1.36
N LEU A 247 -19.85 11.50 -2.39
CA LEU A 247 -20.90 11.30 -3.40
C LEU A 247 -22.03 10.38 -2.90
N THR A 248 -21.71 9.33 -2.13
CA THR A 248 -22.73 8.42 -1.59
C THR A 248 -23.69 9.10 -0.60
N GLU A 249 -23.25 10.16 0.10
CA GLU A 249 -24.13 10.95 0.97
C GLU A 249 -25.22 11.72 0.20
N THR A 250 -25.01 11.95 -1.10
CA THR A 250 -25.95 12.69 -1.96
C THR A 250 -26.94 11.79 -2.73
N GLY A 251 -26.88 10.47 -2.54
CA GLY A 251 -27.79 9.51 -3.16
C GLY A 251 -27.48 9.17 -4.63
N PHE A 252 -26.35 9.65 -5.16
CA PHE A 252 -25.87 9.32 -6.51
C PHE A 252 -24.92 8.11 -6.48
N ASP A 253 -24.91 7.31 -7.55
CA ASP A 253 -23.92 6.24 -7.73
C ASP A 253 -22.51 6.85 -7.84
N GLY A 254 -21.72 6.70 -6.77
CA GLY A 254 -20.35 7.20 -6.66
C GLY A 254 -19.35 6.54 -7.60
N GLU A 255 -19.76 5.53 -8.37
CA GLU A 255 -18.94 4.83 -9.36
C GLU A 255 -19.39 5.03 -10.83
N ASP A 256 -20.45 5.82 -11.05
CA ASP A 256 -20.84 6.28 -12.38
C ASP A 256 -19.79 7.26 -12.94
N ALA A 257 -19.38 7.07 -14.20
CA ALA A 257 -18.35 7.89 -14.82
C ALA A 257 -18.71 9.39 -14.82
N GLY A 258 -19.97 9.77 -15.04
CA GLY A 258 -20.42 11.16 -15.02
C GLY A 258 -20.27 11.81 -13.65
N ASN A 259 -20.60 11.07 -12.59
CA ASN A 259 -20.47 11.53 -11.20
C ASN A 259 -19.00 11.56 -10.77
N LEU A 260 -18.21 10.58 -11.21
CA LEU A 260 -16.78 10.47 -10.90
C LEU A 260 -15.98 11.60 -11.57
N PHE A 261 -16.38 12.06 -12.77
CA PHE A 261 -15.78 13.25 -13.40
C PHE A 261 -16.11 14.55 -12.67
N GLY A 262 -17.38 14.73 -12.26
CA GLY A 262 -17.79 15.90 -11.47
C GLY A 262 -17.13 15.96 -10.10
N ALA A 263 -16.76 14.81 -9.55
CA ALA A 263 -16.12 14.72 -8.24
C ALA A 263 -14.59 14.77 -8.25
N ILE A 264 -13.96 14.87 -9.43
CA ILE A 264 -12.53 15.23 -9.51
C ILE A 264 -12.30 16.64 -8.96
N ASP A 265 -13.30 17.52 -9.08
CA ASP A 265 -13.25 18.87 -8.51
C ASP A 265 -13.53 18.92 -7.00
N THR A 266 -14.06 17.83 -6.43
CA THR A 266 -14.39 17.72 -4.99
C THR A 266 -13.48 16.74 -4.25
N LEU A 267 -12.38 16.31 -4.87
CA LEU A 267 -11.40 15.42 -4.23
C LEU A 267 -10.86 16.05 -2.94
N ARG A 268 -10.72 15.22 -1.91
CA ARG A 268 -10.12 15.62 -0.63
C ARG A 268 -8.66 16.05 -0.79
N ILE A 269 -7.93 15.45 -1.74
CA ILE A 269 -6.61 15.92 -2.16
C ILE A 269 -6.82 17.04 -3.20
N PRO A 270 -6.40 18.29 -2.92
CA PRO A 270 -6.55 19.38 -3.87
C PRO A 270 -5.80 19.12 -5.17
N LEU A 271 -6.44 19.38 -6.31
CA LEU A 271 -5.85 19.19 -7.63
C LEU A 271 -4.61 20.08 -7.82
N GLU A 272 -4.64 21.29 -7.27
CA GLU A 272 -3.53 22.25 -7.31
C GLU A 272 -2.31 21.73 -6.55
N TYR A 273 -2.51 21.03 -5.43
CA TYR A 273 -1.42 20.40 -4.68
C TYR A 273 -0.70 19.34 -5.53
N LEU A 274 -1.47 18.51 -6.24
CA LEU A 274 -0.92 17.51 -7.16
C LEU A 274 -0.25 18.16 -8.38
N ALA A 275 -0.79 19.25 -8.90
CA ALA A 275 -0.25 19.97 -10.05
C ALA A 275 1.08 20.65 -9.74
N GLU A 276 1.22 21.27 -8.56
CA GLU A 276 2.49 21.83 -8.09
C GLU A 276 3.57 20.73 -8.00
N GLN A 277 3.20 19.46 -7.77
CA GLN A 277 4.15 18.35 -7.64
C GLN A 277 4.46 17.66 -8.97
N PHE A 278 3.48 17.45 -9.85
CA PHE A 278 3.60 16.55 -11.00
C PHE A 278 3.55 17.24 -12.36
N ALA A 279 3.22 18.52 -12.43
CA ALA A 279 2.93 19.18 -13.70
C ALA A 279 3.30 20.67 -13.72
N ALA A 280 4.27 21.09 -12.91
CA ALA A 280 4.70 22.50 -12.84
C ALA A 280 3.51 23.46 -12.73
N ARG A 281 2.58 23.14 -11.81
CA ARG A 281 1.36 23.91 -11.51
C ARG A 281 0.23 23.82 -12.54
N ASP A 282 0.44 23.13 -13.65
CA ASP A 282 -0.62 22.88 -14.62
C ASP A 282 -1.56 21.77 -14.12
N THR A 283 -2.80 22.14 -13.79
CA THR A 283 -3.81 21.17 -13.36
C THR A 283 -4.33 20.30 -14.51
N GLY A 284 -4.13 20.71 -15.77
CA GLY A 284 -4.62 20.01 -16.96
C GLY A 284 -4.11 18.57 -17.07
N PRO A 285 -2.78 18.33 -17.09
CA PRO A 285 -2.21 16.98 -17.15
C PRO A 285 -2.64 16.08 -15.99
N VAL A 286 -2.72 16.64 -14.77
CA VAL A 286 -3.17 15.89 -13.59
C VAL A 286 -4.63 15.49 -13.72
N ARG A 287 -5.51 16.44 -14.05
CA ARG A 287 -6.93 16.18 -14.30
C ARG A 287 -7.12 15.13 -15.37
N ALA A 288 -6.45 15.27 -16.51
CA ALA A 288 -6.56 14.33 -17.62
C ALA A 288 -6.10 12.91 -17.24
N SER A 289 -5.11 12.78 -16.35
CA SER A 289 -4.72 11.48 -15.78
C SER A 289 -5.81 10.91 -14.87
N LEU A 290 -6.29 11.70 -13.91
CA LEU A 290 -7.35 11.28 -12.96
C LEU A 290 -8.65 10.89 -13.67
N GLU A 291 -9.07 11.66 -14.69
CA GLU A 291 -10.23 11.35 -15.53
C GLU A 291 -10.08 10.01 -16.26
N LYS A 292 -8.89 9.71 -16.81
CA LYS A 292 -8.66 8.40 -17.46
C LYS A 292 -8.70 7.26 -16.46
N LEU A 293 -8.12 7.43 -15.27
CA LEU A 293 -8.15 6.42 -14.21
C LEU A 293 -9.59 6.16 -13.74
N ALA A 294 -10.36 7.24 -13.55
CA ALA A 294 -11.78 7.21 -13.23
C ALA A 294 -12.59 6.45 -14.29
N ALA A 295 -12.41 6.81 -15.56
CA ALA A 295 -13.08 6.16 -16.69
C ALA A 295 -12.73 4.66 -16.79
N MET A 296 -11.45 4.31 -16.60
CA MET A 296 -10.98 2.92 -16.60
C MET A 296 -11.64 2.13 -15.46
N ARG A 297 -11.71 2.68 -14.23
CA ARG A 297 -12.36 2.02 -13.09
C ARG A 297 -13.84 1.74 -13.36
N SER A 298 -14.57 2.75 -13.85
CA SER A 298 -16.00 2.61 -14.18
C SER A 298 -16.22 1.55 -15.28
N HIS A 299 -15.37 1.54 -16.32
CA HIS A 299 -15.42 0.52 -17.37
C HIS A 299 -15.15 -0.90 -16.82
N MET A 300 -14.08 -1.08 -16.05
CA MET A 300 -13.72 -2.39 -15.49
C MET A 300 -14.76 -2.91 -14.50
N ARG A 301 -15.44 -2.01 -13.76
CA ARG A 301 -16.57 -2.36 -12.90
C ARG A 301 -17.71 -2.96 -13.71
N ALA A 302 -18.15 -2.29 -14.79
CA ALA A 302 -19.22 -2.80 -15.64
C ALA A 302 -18.87 -4.20 -16.19
N VAL A 303 -17.63 -4.37 -16.67
CA VAL A 303 -17.12 -5.67 -17.13
C VAL A 303 -17.18 -6.73 -16.01
N ASN A 304 -16.73 -6.40 -14.81
CA ASN A 304 -16.70 -7.34 -13.67
C ASN A 304 -18.10 -7.70 -13.15
N LEU A 305 -19.09 -6.81 -13.31
CA LEU A 305 -20.48 -7.05 -12.91
C LEU A 305 -21.32 -7.69 -14.02
N GLY A 306 -20.74 -7.96 -15.20
CA GLY A 306 -21.47 -8.51 -16.34
C GLY A 306 -22.44 -7.50 -16.99
N GLU A 307 -22.30 -6.22 -16.68
CA GLU A 307 -23.07 -5.15 -17.31
C GLU A 307 -22.51 -4.86 -18.71
N PRO A 308 -23.35 -4.46 -19.68
CA PRO A 308 -22.85 -4.06 -20.99
C PRO A 308 -21.89 -2.88 -20.81
N PRO A 309 -20.65 -2.98 -21.33
CA PRO A 309 -19.66 -1.93 -21.15
C PRO A 309 -20.21 -0.64 -21.74
N ARG A 310 -20.46 0.34 -20.89
CA ARG A 310 -20.90 1.66 -21.34
C ARG A 310 -19.83 2.22 -22.28
N PRO A 311 -20.18 2.68 -23.49
CA PRO A 311 -19.20 3.26 -24.38
C PRO A 311 -18.59 4.47 -23.67
N GLY A 312 -17.33 4.37 -23.25
CA GLY A 312 -16.60 5.49 -22.67
C GLY A 312 -16.78 6.67 -23.60
N ARG A 313 -17.30 7.80 -23.09
CA ARG A 313 -17.54 8.99 -23.92
C ARG A 313 -16.28 9.24 -24.74
N ARG A 314 -16.42 9.20 -26.07
CA ARG A 314 -15.40 9.41 -27.10
C ARG A 314 -14.81 10.83 -27.09
N ARG A 315 -14.91 11.53 -25.95
CA ARG A 315 -14.61 12.94 -25.70
C ARG A 315 -13.33 13.18 -24.88
N LEU A 316 -12.58 12.13 -24.52
CA LEU A 316 -11.17 12.26 -24.13
C LEU A 316 -10.31 12.19 -25.40
N GLY A 317 -10.58 13.12 -26.32
CA GLY A 317 -9.92 13.21 -27.60
C GLY A 317 -8.45 13.61 -27.43
N ARG A 318 -7.60 13.04 -28.28
CA ARG A 318 -6.32 13.61 -28.68
C ARG A 318 -6.52 15.10 -29.00
N HIS A 319 -6.28 15.99 -28.04
CA HIS A 319 -6.17 17.41 -28.34
C HIS A 319 -4.77 17.67 -28.88
N GLY A 320 -4.65 17.59 -30.21
CA GLY A 320 -3.65 18.39 -30.91
C GLY A 320 -3.95 19.88 -30.68
N PRO A 321 -2.94 20.75 -30.76
CA PRO A 321 -3.10 22.15 -30.40
C PRO A 321 -4.16 22.82 -31.29
N ARG A 322 -5.11 23.51 -30.65
CA ARG A 322 -6.09 24.35 -31.33
C ARG A 322 -5.32 25.44 -32.08
N ARG A 323 -5.44 25.46 -33.40
CA ARG A 323 -5.03 26.59 -34.23
C ARG A 323 -5.88 27.80 -33.83
N ALA A 324 -5.26 28.79 -33.21
CA ALA A 324 -5.80 30.14 -33.20
C ALA A 324 -5.67 30.69 -34.63
N GLY A 325 -6.80 31.06 -35.22
CA GLY A 325 -6.85 31.72 -36.52
C GLY A 325 -6.28 33.13 -36.41
N GLY A 326 -5.25 33.40 -37.20
CA GLY A 326 -4.76 34.71 -37.55
C GLY A 326 -4.19 34.60 -38.96
N ASP A 327 -4.81 35.30 -39.90
CA ASP A 327 -4.47 35.27 -41.33
C ASP A 327 -3.04 35.74 -41.57
N VAL A 328 -2.26 34.94 -42.30
CA VAL A 328 -0.99 35.35 -42.93
C VAL A 328 -0.94 34.71 -44.33
N PRO A 329 -0.64 35.47 -45.40
CA PRO A 329 -0.94 35.06 -46.77
C PRO A 329 -0.01 33.97 -47.31
N ALA A 330 -0.56 33.17 -48.22
CA ALA A 330 0.11 32.07 -48.89
C ALA A 330 1.32 32.51 -49.72
N ALA A 331 2.49 31.93 -49.45
CA ALA A 331 3.69 32.06 -50.29
C ALA A 331 4.16 30.67 -50.78
N GLY A 332 4.02 30.50 -52.10
CA GLY A 332 4.80 29.67 -53.03
C GLY A 332 5.60 28.46 -52.54
N ARG A 333 5.23 27.29 -53.09
CA ARG A 333 6.11 26.11 -53.22
C ARG A 333 7.48 26.52 -53.79
N ARG A 334 8.56 26.27 -53.05
CA ARG A 334 9.91 26.15 -53.61
C ARG A 334 10.50 24.78 -53.27
N GLN A 335 10.88 24.07 -54.33
CA GLN A 335 11.64 22.83 -54.32
C GLN A 335 12.98 23.04 -53.61
N VAL A 336 13.31 22.18 -52.64
CA VAL A 336 14.65 22.12 -52.06
C VAL A 336 15.50 21.19 -52.92
N ARG A 337 16.49 21.77 -53.60
CA ARG A 337 17.58 21.09 -54.31
C ARG A 337 18.53 20.45 -53.28
N GLY A 338 19.00 19.24 -53.56
CA GLY A 338 19.98 18.53 -52.73
C GLY A 338 21.37 19.19 -52.75
N PRO A 339 22.25 18.87 -51.79
CA PRO A 339 23.58 19.47 -51.75
C PRO A 339 24.52 18.83 -52.77
N VAL A 340 25.20 19.73 -53.46
CA VAL A 340 26.27 19.53 -54.45
C VAL A 340 27.55 19.11 -53.73
N ARG A 341 28.27 18.15 -54.33
CA ARG A 341 29.66 17.80 -54.00
C ARG A 341 30.59 18.92 -54.45
N ASP A 342 31.63 19.20 -53.68
CA ASP A 342 32.86 19.81 -54.20
C ASP A 342 34.08 18.95 -53.77
N PRO A 343 35.06 18.70 -54.66
CA PRO A 343 36.21 17.85 -54.42
C PRO A 343 37.48 18.64 -54.04
N ASP A 344 38.54 17.89 -53.70
CA ASP A 344 39.93 18.31 -53.48
C ASP A 344 40.22 19.13 -52.19
N GLY A 345 41.13 18.76 -51.30
CA GLY A 345 42.05 17.63 -51.23
C GLY A 345 43.09 17.83 -50.12
N ARG A 346 43.76 16.72 -49.75
CA ARG A 346 45.06 16.59 -49.05
C ARG A 346 45.06 16.99 -47.55
N GLY A 347 45.59 16.24 -46.59
CA GLY A 347 46.34 14.99 -46.55
C GLY A 347 46.98 14.82 -45.16
N ARG A 348 47.58 13.63 -44.92
CA ARG A 348 48.36 13.16 -43.74
C ARG A 348 47.49 12.65 -42.57
N GLY A 349 47.64 11.45 -41.99
CA GLY A 349 48.62 10.37 -42.18
C GLY A 349 49.17 9.85 -40.84
N ARG A 350 48.42 8.97 -40.16
CA ARG A 350 48.84 7.81 -39.28
C ARG A 350 49.75 8.05 -38.04
N PRO A 351 49.94 7.05 -37.13
CA PRO A 351 49.19 5.80 -36.86
C PRO A 351 48.88 5.51 -35.36
N ALA A 352 48.21 4.36 -35.17
CA ALA A 352 47.80 3.70 -33.93
C ALA A 352 48.93 3.05 -33.10
N ALA A 353 48.64 2.83 -31.81
CA ALA A 353 49.15 1.77 -30.93
C ALA A 353 48.23 1.72 -29.68
N GLY A 354 47.88 0.62 -29.02
CA GLY A 354 48.23 -0.78 -29.13
C GLY A 354 47.36 -1.55 -28.12
N GLY A 355 47.00 -2.79 -28.44
CA GLY A 355 46.23 -3.67 -27.56
C GLY A 355 47.10 -4.46 -26.58
N VAL A 356 46.53 -4.80 -25.42
CA VAL A 356 46.96 -5.85 -24.49
C VAL A 356 45.73 -6.18 -23.63
N GLY A 357 45.34 -7.40 -23.28
CA GLY A 357 45.73 -8.75 -23.63
C GLY A 357 44.63 -9.65 -23.02
N GLY A 358 44.17 -10.64 -23.79
CA GLY A 358 43.14 -11.57 -23.35
C GLY A 358 43.71 -12.62 -22.39
N ALA A 359 43.25 -12.62 -21.14
CA ALA A 359 43.44 -13.74 -20.22
C ALA A 359 42.16 -14.59 -20.20
N ARG A 360 42.27 -15.81 -20.73
CA ARG A 360 41.31 -16.89 -20.55
C ARG A 360 41.26 -17.26 -19.07
N LEU A 361 40.06 -17.28 -18.48
CA LEU A 361 39.81 -17.98 -17.22
C LEU A 361 38.65 -18.97 -17.39
N VAL A 362 38.96 -20.18 -16.95
CA VAL A 362 38.23 -21.43 -17.04
C VAL A 362 36.97 -21.37 -16.17
N GLN A 363 35.82 -21.73 -16.74
CA GLN A 363 34.57 -21.91 -15.99
C GLN A 363 34.52 -23.31 -15.34
N PRO A 364 34.17 -23.44 -14.05
CA PRO A 364 33.68 -24.70 -13.50
C PRO A 364 32.15 -24.78 -13.64
N ARG A 365 31.67 -25.90 -14.21
CA ARG A 365 30.26 -26.29 -14.21
C ARG A 365 29.80 -26.64 -12.79
N PRO A 366 28.57 -26.26 -12.37
CA PRO A 366 27.88 -26.97 -11.31
C PRO A 366 26.66 -27.74 -11.82
N GLY A 367 26.46 -28.90 -11.19
CA GLY A 367 25.54 -29.95 -11.59
C GLY A 367 24.05 -29.61 -11.45
N ARG A 368 23.28 -30.28 -12.30
CA ARG A 368 21.82 -30.37 -12.23
C ARG A 368 21.39 -30.95 -10.88
N ARG A 369 20.51 -30.24 -10.15
CA ARG A 369 19.61 -30.85 -9.17
C ARG A 369 18.18 -30.42 -9.44
N SER A 370 17.37 -31.43 -9.78
CA SER A 370 15.91 -31.42 -9.85
C SER A 370 15.30 -30.90 -8.54
N ARG A 371 14.27 -30.05 -8.62
CA ARG A 371 13.35 -29.81 -7.51
C ARG A 371 11.91 -29.88 -8.00
N HIS A 372 11.25 -30.93 -7.53
CA HIS A 372 9.82 -31.15 -7.56
C HIS A 372 9.05 -29.99 -6.92
N GLY A 373 7.92 -29.66 -7.55
CA GLY A 373 6.93 -28.75 -7.00
C GLY A 373 6.26 -29.32 -5.75
N ARG A 374 5.87 -28.42 -4.85
CA ARG A 374 4.79 -28.66 -3.89
C ARG A 374 3.93 -27.40 -3.81
N ARG A 375 2.69 -27.53 -4.28
CA ARG A 375 1.57 -26.62 -4.02
C ARG A 375 1.26 -26.66 -2.52
N GLY A 376 1.30 -25.52 -1.83
CA GLY A 376 0.93 -25.37 -0.43
C GLY A 376 -0.55 -24.99 -0.30
N ARG A 377 -1.31 -25.82 0.41
CA ARG A 377 -2.73 -25.62 0.78
C ARG A 377 -2.83 -24.72 2.02
N LEU A 378 -3.83 -23.83 2.03
CA LEU A 378 -4.22 -22.97 3.16
C LEU A 378 -4.80 -23.81 4.33
N ARG A 379 -4.59 -23.37 5.57
CA ARG A 379 -5.12 -23.98 6.81
C ARG A 379 -5.49 -22.90 7.84
N PRO A 380 -6.47 -23.12 8.74
CA PRO A 380 -6.96 -22.10 9.69
C PRO A 380 -6.03 -21.87 10.88
N GLY A 381 -6.14 -20.66 11.46
CA GLY A 381 -5.35 -20.09 12.55
C GLY A 381 -5.56 -20.72 13.93
N LEU A 382 -4.65 -20.40 14.86
CA LEU A 382 -4.37 -21.04 16.16
C LEU A 382 -3.76 -22.44 16.05
N ARG A 383 -2.43 -22.52 16.27
CA ARG A 383 -1.68 -23.79 16.29
C ARG A 383 -1.27 -24.16 17.72
N PRO A 384 -1.36 -25.46 18.09
CA PRO A 384 -0.80 -25.93 19.35
C PRO A 384 0.73 -25.92 19.32
N HIS A 385 1.35 -25.53 20.43
CA HIS A 385 2.81 -25.51 20.59
C HIS A 385 3.37 -26.95 20.64
N ARG A 386 4.37 -27.26 19.81
CA ARG A 386 5.07 -28.57 19.84
C ARG A 386 6.24 -28.51 20.82
N THR A 387 6.24 -29.38 21.83
CA THR A 387 7.44 -29.79 22.57
C THR A 387 7.80 -31.22 22.21
N ALA A 388 9.11 -31.51 22.13
CA ALA A 388 9.66 -32.78 21.72
C ALA A 388 10.15 -33.63 22.91
N ALA A 389 10.20 -34.95 22.67
CA ALA A 389 10.91 -36.04 23.38
C ALA A 389 10.10 -36.92 24.38
N GLY A 390 10.07 -38.24 24.10
CA GLY A 390 9.65 -39.33 24.99
C GLY A 390 9.32 -40.64 24.25
N LEU A 391 10.07 -41.72 24.53
CA LEU A 391 10.14 -43.06 23.87
C LEU A 391 8.95 -44.02 24.17
N PRO A 392 8.84 -45.21 23.53
CA PRO A 392 7.59 -45.97 23.40
C PRO A 392 7.38 -47.05 24.48
N GLY A 393 6.12 -47.40 24.75
CA GLY A 393 5.75 -48.52 25.60
C GLY A 393 4.30 -48.99 25.39
N ASP A 394 4.19 -50.21 24.85
CA ASP A 394 3.22 -51.28 25.12
C ASP A 394 1.70 -51.07 24.96
N LEU A 395 1.13 -51.87 24.02
CA LEU A 395 -0.25 -52.36 24.09
C LEU A 395 -0.33 -53.52 25.11
N PRO A 396 -1.46 -53.67 25.83
CA PRO A 396 -2.28 -54.84 25.51
C PRO A 396 -3.80 -54.70 25.69
N ARG A 397 -4.49 -55.37 24.74
CA ARG A 397 -5.70 -56.25 24.83
C ARG A 397 -6.98 -55.86 25.57
N ALA A 398 -8.06 -56.28 24.91
CA ALA A 398 -9.48 -56.16 25.24
C ALA A 398 -9.96 -56.95 26.47
N ALA A 399 -11.02 -56.42 27.11
CA ALA A 399 -11.90 -57.14 28.03
C ALA A 399 -13.38 -57.09 27.57
N ARG A 400 -14.12 -58.11 28.02
CA ARG A 400 -15.33 -58.74 27.46
C ARG A 400 -16.67 -58.19 28.06
N PRO A 401 -17.84 -58.67 27.59
CA PRO A 401 -19.11 -57.96 27.66
C PRO A 401 -19.92 -58.28 28.92
N ALA A 402 -20.17 -57.28 29.76
CA ALA A 402 -21.17 -57.34 30.81
C ALA A 402 -21.72 -55.95 31.13
N ASP A 403 -22.51 -55.36 30.22
CA ASP A 403 -23.45 -54.30 30.64
C ASP A 403 -24.60 -53.98 29.65
N ARG A 404 -24.97 -54.93 28.79
CA ARG A 404 -26.07 -54.73 27.81
C ARG A 404 -27.48 -54.74 28.42
N ARG A 405 -27.65 -54.77 29.75
CA ARG A 405 -28.96 -54.74 30.41
C ARG A 405 -29.28 -53.45 31.19
N ARG A 406 -28.40 -52.45 31.19
CA ARG A 406 -28.71 -51.09 31.70
C ARG A 406 -29.06 -50.05 30.60
N ALA A 407 -28.92 -50.41 29.33
CA ALA A 407 -29.13 -49.49 28.20
C ALA A 407 -30.61 -49.33 27.76
N ALA A 408 -31.52 -50.23 28.15
CA ALA A 408 -32.91 -50.20 27.69
C ALA A 408 -33.85 -49.42 28.63
N ALA A 409 -33.55 -49.31 29.93
CA ALA A 409 -34.41 -48.62 30.91
C ALA A 409 -34.21 -47.09 30.97
N ARG A 410 -33.14 -46.54 30.37
CA ARG A 410 -32.91 -45.08 30.26
C ARG A 410 -33.53 -44.44 29.01
N ARG A 411 -33.91 -45.23 28.00
CA ARG A 411 -34.48 -44.72 26.74
C ARG A 411 -35.98 -44.40 26.80
N GLY A 412 -36.68 -44.82 27.85
CA GLY A 412 -38.13 -44.62 28.02
C GLY A 412 -38.56 -43.47 28.94
N ARG A 413 -37.63 -42.80 29.64
CA ARG A 413 -37.93 -41.74 30.64
C ARG A 413 -37.40 -40.34 30.30
N ARG A 414 -36.92 -40.12 29.07
CA ARG A 414 -36.50 -38.79 28.56
C ARG A 414 -37.35 -38.28 27.40
N ARG A 415 -38.54 -38.84 27.20
CA ARG A 415 -39.63 -38.18 26.47
C ARG A 415 -40.46 -37.44 27.51
N LEU A 416 -40.55 -36.12 27.37
CA LEU A 416 -41.28 -35.15 28.21
C LEU A 416 -40.50 -34.55 29.40
N ALA A 417 -39.38 -33.86 29.12
CA ALA A 417 -38.90 -32.70 29.90
C ALA A 417 -37.70 -32.02 29.19
N GLY A 418 -37.86 -30.76 28.77
CA GLY A 418 -36.77 -29.81 28.46
C GLY A 418 -36.12 -29.92 27.07
N ARG A 419 -36.18 -28.83 26.29
CA ARG A 419 -35.28 -28.57 25.14
C ARG A 419 -33.83 -28.77 25.61
N GLU A 420 -33.07 -29.67 24.99
CA GLU A 420 -31.62 -29.77 25.24
C GLU A 420 -30.97 -28.47 24.74
N VAL A 421 -30.30 -27.73 25.64
CA VAL A 421 -29.60 -26.48 25.34
C VAL A 421 -28.32 -26.83 24.58
N MET A 422 -28.09 -26.18 23.43
CA MET A 422 -26.87 -26.39 22.62
C MET A 422 -25.61 -26.17 23.46
N ASP A 423 -24.60 -27.03 23.27
CA ASP A 423 -23.30 -26.86 23.91
C ASP A 423 -22.70 -25.49 23.54
N THR A 424 -22.41 -24.67 24.55
CA THR A 424 -21.83 -23.33 24.39
C THR A 424 -20.54 -23.35 23.57
N ALA A 425 -19.74 -24.42 23.67
CA ALA A 425 -18.54 -24.58 22.86
C ALA A 425 -18.86 -24.70 21.37
N VAL A 426 -19.89 -25.49 21.02
CA VAL A 426 -20.38 -25.64 19.64
C VAL A 426 -20.98 -24.33 19.14
N LEU A 427 -21.72 -23.61 20.00
CA LEU A 427 -22.27 -22.28 19.68
C LEU A 427 -21.16 -21.30 19.30
N HIS A 428 -20.14 -21.15 20.13
CA HIS A 428 -19.05 -20.21 19.87
C HIS A 428 -18.26 -20.60 18.63
N GLN A 429 -18.01 -21.89 18.40
CA GLN A 429 -17.32 -22.35 17.20
C GLN A 429 -18.14 -22.07 15.93
N ALA A 430 -19.45 -22.33 15.96
CA ALA A 430 -20.33 -22.07 14.83
C ALA A 430 -20.48 -20.56 14.56
N ALA A 431 -20.62 -19.75 15.61
CA ALA A 431 -20.64 -18.29 15.49
C ALA A 431 -19.33 -17.72 14.93
N ALA A 432 -18.17 -18.26 15.35
CA ALA A 432 -16.88 -17.89 14.79
C ALA A 432 -16.84 -18.10 13.28
N LEU A 433 -17.29 -19.27 12.81
CA LEU A 433 -17.34 -19.59 11.38
C LEU A 433 -18.33 -18.71 10.60
N CYS A 434 -19.42 -18.30 11.23
CA CYS A 434 -20.42 -17.40 10.62
C CYS A 434 -19.96 -15.95 10.49
N LEU A 435 -18.93 -15.54 11.23
CA LEU A 435 -18.41 -14.16 11.27
C LEU A 435 -17.09 -13.98 10.52
N VAL A 436 -16.57 -15.03 9.88
CA VAL A 436 -15.41 -14.96 8.97
C VAL A 436 -15.90 -14.70 7.55
N TYR A 437 -15.04 -14.11 6.71
CA TYR A 437 -15.32 -13.90 5.30
C TYR A 437 -15.83 -15.19 4.62
N PRO A 438 -16.97 -15.15 3.92
CA PRO A 438 -17.65 -16.34 3.39
C PRO A 438 -17.00 -16.82 2.09
N ASP A 439 -15.81 -17.39 2.20
CA ASP A 439 -15.07 -18.01 1.09
C ASP A 439 -15.64 -19.39 0.70
N GLU A 440 -14.98 -20.06 -0.26
CA GLU A 440 -15.34 -21.44 -0.65
C GLU A 440 -15.34 -22.40 0.55
N THR A 441 -14.42 -22.21 1.50
CA THR A 441 -14.32 -23.02 2.72
C THR A 441 -15.55 -22.89 3.61
N PHE A 442 -16.09 -21.68 3.77
CA PHE A 442 -17.34 -21.45 4.49
C PHE A 442 -18.49 -22.21 3.83
N ARG A 443 -18.58 -22.17 2.50
CA ARG A 443 -19.62 -22.87 1.73
C ARG A 443 -19.56 -24.39 1.90
N GLU A 444 -18.36 -24.97 1.88
CA GLU A 444 -18.15 -26.39 2.17
C GLU A 444 -18.60 -26.79 3.59
N ARG A 445 -18.53 -25.84 4.54
CA ARG A 445 -18.91 -26.06 5.94
C ARG A 445 -20.40 -25.83 6.22
N LEU A 446 -21.17 -25.22 5.32
CA LEU A 446 -22.59 -24.94 5.54
C LEU A 446 -23.42 -26.19 5.91
N PRO A 447 -23.26 -27.37 5.26
CA PRO A 447 -23.97 -28.58 5.67
C PRO A 447 -23.64 -29.01 7.11
N LEU A 448 -22.37 -28.87 7.51
CA LEU A 448 -21.93 -29.16 8.87
C LEU A 448 -22.55 -28.18 9.88
N LEU A 449 -22.52 -26.87 9.57
CA LEU A 449 -23.15 -25.83 10.39
C LEU A 449 -24.66 -26.10 10.55
N ARG A 450 -25.38 -26.43 9.46
CA ARG A 450 -26.81 -26.78 9.52
C ARG A 450 -27.09 -27.98 10.42
N SER A 451 -26.19 -28.95 10.48
CA SER A 451 -26.35 -30.14 11.33
C SER A 451 -25.94 -29.94 12.79
N ALA A 452 -25.13 -28.91 13.07
CA ALA A 452 -24.53 -28.68 14.39
C ALA A 452 -25.18 -27.53 15.17
N VAL A 453 -25.95 -26.66 14.49
CA VAL A 453 -26.59 -25.49 15.10
C VAL A 453 -28.03 -25.81 15.48
N ASP A 454 -28.30 -25.87 16.78
CA ASP A 454 -29.64 -26.00 17.37
C ASP A 454 -30.19 -24.68 17.91
N ASP A 455 -29.37 -23.62 18.00
CA ASP A 455 -29.82 -22.29 18.40
C ASP A 455 -30.67 -21.62 17.31
N PRO A 456 -31.89 -21.14 17.62
CA PRO A 456 -32.79 -20.58 16.61
C PRO A 456 -32.24 -19.38 15.83
N ALA A 457 -31.53 -18.47 16.51
CA ALA A 457 -31.02 -17.25 15.86
C ALA A 457 -29.85 -17.60 14.93
N LEU A 458 -28.96 -18.48 15.36
CA LEU A 458 -27.85 -18.94 14.53
C LEU A 458 -28.35 -19.83 13.38
N ALA A 459 -29.36 -20.66 13.60
CA ALA A 459 -29.98 -21.50 12.56
C ALA A 459 -30.63 -20.64 11.45
N GLU A 460 -31.31 -19.55 11.82
CA GLU A 460 -31.88 -18.60 10.86
C GLU A 460 -30.81 -17.94 9.99
N PHE A 461 -29.68 -17.53 10.58
CA PHE A 461 -28.54 -17.01 9.83
C PHE A 461 -27.95 -18.06 8.87
N VAL A 462 -27.72 -19.29 9.34
CA VAL A 462 -27.15 -20.37 8.53
C VAL A 462 -28.08 -20.78 7.37
N ALA A 463 -29.40 -20.76 7.59
CA ALA A 463 -30.40 -20.96 6.55
C ALA A 463 -30.31 -19.85 5.50
N TRP A 464 -30.41 -18.59 5.92
CA TRP A 464 -30.30 -17.41 5.06
C TRP A 464 -29.00 -17.41 4.24
N ALA A 465 -27.85 -17.64 4.89
CA ALA A 465 -26.54 -17.64 4.25
C ALA A 465 -26.42 -18.73 3.18
N GLY A 466 -27.08 -19.88 3.38
CA GLY A 466 -27.08 -20.97 2.41
C GLY A 466 -28.07 -20.82 1.25
N GLU A 467 -28.95 -19.81 1.28
CA GLU A 467 -29.82 -19.43 0.16
C GLU A 467 -29.15 -18.40 -0.77
N GLN A 468 -28.12 -17.70 -0.31
CA GLN A 468 -27.44 -16.67 -1.09
C GLN A 468 -26.49 -17.26 -2.13
N GLU A 469 -26.34 -16.58 -3.26
CA GLU A 469 -25.24 -16.85 -4.20
C GLU A 469 -23.89 -16.45 -3.59
N PRO A 470 -22.78 -17.17 -3.88
CA PRO A 470 -21.48 -16.93 -3.23
C PRO A 470 -21.01 -15.47 -3.32
N GLY A 471 -21.18 -14.85 -4.51
CA GLY A 471 -20.81 -13.46 -4.74
C GLY A 471 -21.68 -12.47 -3.97
N GLU A 472 -22.97 -12.76 -3.79
CA GLU A 472 -23.90 -11.89 -3.08
C GLU A 472 -23.65 -11.92 -1.57
N LEU A 473 -23.38 -13.10 -1.01
CA LEU A 473 -23.04 -13.27 0.40
C LEU A 473 -21.71 -12.58 0.74
N ALA A 474 -20.70 -12.76 -0.12
CA ALA A 474 -19.41 -12.07 0.02
C ALA A 474 -19.57 -10.55 -0.08
N ALA A 475 -20.32 -10.05 -1.06
CA ALA A 475 -20.57 -8.62 -1.19
C ALA A 475 -21.37 -8.07 0.01
N HIS A 476 -22.32 -8.83 0.55
CA HIS A 476 -23.05 -8.46 1.76
C HIS A 476 -22.15 -8.43 3.00
N TYR A 477 -21.22 -9.40 3.15
CA TYR A 477 -20.22 -9.38 4.23
C TYR A 477 -19.37 -8.11 4.18
N VAL A 478 -18.80 -7.79 3.01
CA VAL A 478 -17.94 -6.60 2.83
C VAL A 478 -18.73 -5.31 3.11
N ARG A 479 -19.97 -5.20 2.61
CA ARG A 479 -20.87 -4.08 2.93
C ARG A 479 -21.13 -3.91 4.42
N THR A 480 -21.24 -5.02 5.15
CA THR A 480 -21.52 -4.99 6.58
C THR A 480 -20.29 -4.62 7.40
N PHE A 481 -19.13 -5.24 7.13
CA PHE A 481 -17.96 -5.16 8.02
C PHE A 481 -16.81 -4.25 7.54
N ASP A 482 -16.65 -4.01 6.23
CA ASP A 482 -15.45 -3.33 5.69
C ASP A 482 -15.65 -1.83 5.40
N PHE A 483 -16.86 -1.42 4.99
CA PHE A 483 -17.10 -0.03 4.57
C PHE A 483 -17.51 0.92 5.71
N ARG A 484 -17.75 0.41 6.92
CA ARG A 484 -18.19 1.23 8.07
C ARG A 484 -17.47 0.81 9.34
N ASN A 485 -16.72 1.74 9.95
CA ASN A 485 -16.10 1.52 11.27
C ASN A 485 -17.12 1.15 12.39
N LYS A 486 -18.40 1.48 12.18
CA LYS A 486 -19.51 1.20 13.11
C LYS A 486 -19.85 -0.30 13.29
N HIS A 487 -19.30 -1.22 12.50
CA HIS A 487 -19.52 -2.67 12.64
C HIS A 487 -18.22 -3.46 12.84
N SER A 488 -17.15 -2.82 13.33
CA SER A 488 -15.85 -3.46 13.50
C SER A 488 -15.94 -4.77 14.29
N LEU A 489 -15.37 -5.86 13.74
CA LEU A 489 -15.23 -7.16 14.41
C LEU A 489 -14.06 -7.20 15.42
N TYR A 490 -13.34 -6.09 15.61
CA TYR A 490 -12.18 -6.00 16.49
C TYR A 490 -12.60 -5.46 17.87
N LEU A 491 -12.55 -6.30 18.90
CA LEU A 491 -13.10 -5.95 20.22
C LEU A 491 -12.36 -4.80 20.90
N SER A 492 -11.05 -4.64 20.65
CA SER A 492 -10.28 -3.53 21.23
C SER A 492 -10.72 -2.18 20.69
N TRP A 493 -11.27 -2.13 19.46
CA TRP A 493 -11.76 -0.89 18.85
C TRP A 493 -12.93 -0.29 19.63
N TRP A 494 -13.88 -1.13 20.07
CA TRP A 494 -15.05 -0.68 20.84
C TRP A 494 -14.70 -0.14 22.23
N ARG A 495 -13.54 -0.53 22.77
CA ARG A 495 -13.07 -0.10 24.09
C ARG A 495 -12.15 1.12 24.02
N ASP A 496 -11.15 1.04 23.14
CA ASP A 496 -10.01 1.95 23.15
C ASP A 496 -9.95 2.83 21.89
N GLY A 497 -10.86 2.63 20.93
CA GLY A 497 -10.82 3.29 19.62
C GLY A 497 -9.50 3.02 18.90
N ASP A 498 -9.14 3.90 17.97
CA ASP A 498 -7.82 3.87 17.31
C ASP A 498 -6.81 4.74 18.06
N THR A 499 -6.59 4.42 19.34
CA THR A 499 -5.67 5.16 20.21
C THR A 499 -4.46 4.32 20.60
N ARG A 500 -3.42 4.96 21.16
CA ARG A 500 -2.23 4.27 21.69
C ARG A 500 -2.57 3.21 22.76
N ARG A 501 -3.73 3.30 23.41
CA ARG A 501 -4.22 2.32 24.39
C ARG A 501 -4.59 0.98 23.74
N ARG A 502 -4.99 1.00 22.46
CA ARG A 502 -5.32 -0.21 21.68
C ARG A 502 -4.12 -1.18 21.60
N GLY A 503 -2.90 -0.66 21.50
CA GLY A 503 -1.69 -1.48 21.50
C GLY A 503 -1.53 -2.33 22.76
N ALA A 504 -1.79 -1.76 23.95
CA ALA A 504 -1.77 -2.49 25.21
C ALA A 504 -2.87 -3.56 25.28
N SER A 505 -4.06 -3.25 24.74
CA SER A 505 -5.17 -4.19 24.62
C SER A 505 -4.81 -5.42 23.79
N LEU A 506 -4.18 -5.23 22.62
CA LEU A 506 -3.72 -6.35 21.78
C LEU A 506 -2.66 -7.22 22.46
N VAL A 507 -1.79 -6.63 23.28
CA VAL A 507 -0.82 -7.40 24.09
C VAL A 507 -1.54 -8.27 25.12
N ALA A 508 -2.59 -7.76 25.77
CA ALA A 508 -3.39 -8.53 26.72
C ALA A 508 -4.09 -9.72 26.08
N PHE A 509 -4.67 -9.57 24.87
CA PHE A 509 -5.24 -10.70 24.11
C PHE A 509 -4.18 -11.77 23.80
N LYS A 510 -3.00 -11.37 23.33
CA LYS A 510 -1.88 -12.31 23.08
C LYS A 510 -1.43 -13.03 24.34
N ALA A 511 -1.40 -12.34 25.48
CA ALA A 511 -1.06 -12.96 26.76
C ALA A 511 -2.12 -13.99 27.19
N ALA A 512 -3.41 -13.70 27.01
CA ALA A 512 -4.50 -14.63 27.29
C ALA A 512 -4.41 -15.92 26.45
N TYR A 513 -4.09 -15.81 25.15
CA TYR A 513 -3.89 -16.98 24.29
C TYR A 513 -2.68 -17.81 24.72
N ARG A 514 -1.54 -17.16 24.99
CA ARG A 514 -0.31 -17.83 25.43
C ARG A 514 -0.48 -18.57 26.76
N ALA A 515 -1.25 -18.01 27.69
CA ALA A 515 -1.55 -18.65 28.97
C ALA A 515 -2.25 -20.02 28.82
N GLN A 516 -2.89 -20.26 27.67
CA GLN A 516 -3.54 -21.53 27.32
C GLN A 516 -2.72 -22.36 26.31
N GLY A 517 -1.44 -22.02 26.11
CA GLY A 517 -0.56 -22.73 25.18
C GLY A 517 -0.91 -22.55 23.70
N LEU A 518 -1.68 -21.51 23.35
CA LEU A 518 -2.07 -21.19 21.99
C LEU A 518 -1.25 -20.02 21.45
N GLU A 519 -0.77 -20.17 20.21
CA GLU A 519 -0.10 -19.09 19.49
C GLU A 519 -0.97 -18.55 18.35
N PHE A 520 -0.99 -17.23 18.24
CA PHE A 520 -1.73 -16.51 17.23
C PHE A 520 -0.88 -16.36 15.96
N THR A 521 -1.43 -16.71 14.79
CA THR A 521 -0.67 -16.88 13.53
C THR A 521 -0.27 -15.57 12.84
N GLY A 522 -0.88 -14.44 13.22
CA GLY A 522 -0.57 -13.11 12.69
C GLY A 522 -1.30 -12.75 11.39
N GLU A 523 -2.20 -13.61 10.90
CA GLU A 523 -3.05 -13.33 9.73
C GLU A 523 -4.13 -12.28 10.03
N GLU A 524 -4.63 -12.27 11.27
CA GLU A 524 -5.59 -11.27 11.79
C GLU A 524 -5.03 -10.56 13.03
N LEU A 525 -5.78 -9.66 13.67
CA LEU A 525 -5.42 -9.16 15.00
C LEU A 525 -5.92 -10.11 16.11
N PRO A 526 -5.23 -10.20 17.25
CA PRO A 526 -5.59 -11.10 18.35
C PRO A 526 -6.92 -10.74 19.04
N ASP A 527 -7.52 -9.59 18.73
CA ASP A 527 -8.83 -9.18 19.26
C ASP A 527 -9.97 -9.35 18.23
N PHE A 528 -9.68 -9.98 17.09
CA PHE A 528 -10.67 -10.33 16.07
C PHE A 528 -11.71 -11.29 16.67
N LEU A 529 -12.98 -10.88 16.72
CA LEU A 529 -14.06 -11.60 17.42
C LEU A 529 -14.17 -13.09 17.02
N PRO A 530 -14.07 -13.49 15.75
CA PRO A 530 -14.04 -14.92 15.38
C PRO A 530 -12.92 -15.72 16.07
N ALA A 531 -11.72 -15.14 16.21
CA ALA A 531 -10.62 -15.79 16.92
C ALA A 531 -10.88 -15.87 18.43
N VAL A 532 -11.52 -14.85 19.01
CA VAL A 532 -11.93 -14.85 20.43
C VAL A 532 -13.04 -15.88 20.68
N LEU A 533 -13.97 -16.07 19.74
CA LEU A 533 -15.02 -17.09 19.79
C LEU A 533 -14.44 -18.51 19.64
N GLU A 534 -13.51 -18.73 18.71
CA GLU A 534 -12.81 -20.02 18.59
C GLU A 534 -12.01 -20.35 19.86
N PHE A 535 -11.37 -19.35 20.46
CA PHE A 535 -10.72 -19.52 21.76
C PHE A 535 -11.72 -19.88 22.85
N SER A 536 -12.84 -19.15 22.92
CA SER A 536 -13.92 -19.39 23.89
C SER A 536 -14.51 -20.80 23.77
N ALA A 537 -14.64 -21.32 22.55
CA ALA A 537 -15.10 -22.69 22.31
C ALA A 537 -14.16 -23.75 22.93
N ARG A 538 -12.89 -23.43 23.13
CA ARG A 538 -11.88 -24.37 23.67
C ARG A 538 -11.65 -24.20 25.17
N VAL A 539 -11.68 -22.96 25.68
CA VAL A 539 -11.26 -22.65 27.05
C VAL A 539 -12.33 -21.97 27.91
N GLY A 540 -13.50 -21.71 27.34
CA GLY A 540 -14.62 -21.03 27.99
C GLY A 540 -14.66 -19.50 27.78
N PRO A 541 -15.77 -18.84 28.17
CA PRO A 541 -16.12 -17.49 27.73
C PRO A 541 -15.42 -16.36 28.48
N ARG A 542 -14.40 -16.63 29.29
CA ARG A 542 -13.75 -15.61 30.13
C ARG A 542 -13.30 -14.39 29.33
N LEU A 543 -12.61 -14.62 28.20
CA LEU A 543 -12.10 -13.53 27.36
C LEU A 543 -13.22 -12.77 26.64
N LEU A 544 -14.32 -13.43 26.29
CA LEU A 544 -15.53 -12.77 25.79
C LEU A 544 -16.20 -11.92 26.87
N LEU A 545 -16.28 -12.42 28.10
CA LEU A 545 -16.86 -11.70 29.25
C LEU A 545 -16.08 -10.44 29.59
N GLU A 546 -14.75 -10.52 29.63
CA GLU A 546 -13.85 -9.37 29.83
C GLU A 546 -14.03 -8.28 28.75
N ASN A 547 -14.59 -8.64 27.59
CA ASN A 547 -14.83 -7.73 26.47
C ASN A 547 -16.32 -7.64 26.08
N ARG A 548 -17.24 -8.06 26.98
CA ARG A 548 -18.68 -8.09 26.71
C ARG A 548 -19.26 -6.74 26.24
N PRO A 549 -18.86 -5.58 26.79
CA PRO A 549 -19.35 -4.29 26.29
C PRO A 549 -19.16 -4.12 24.78
N GLY A 550 -18.01 -4.53 24.24
CA GLY A 550 -17.72 -4.45 22.80
C GLY A 550 -18.58 -5.39 21.97
N VAL A 551 -18.84 -6.61 22.46
CA VAL A 551 -19.73 -7.57 21.80
C VAL A 551 -21.17 -7.06 21.75
N GLU A 552 -21.67 -6.50 22.86
CA GLU A 552 -23.03 -5.94 22.95
C GLU A 552 -23.20 -4.67 22.10
N LEU A 553 -22.19 -3.79 22.06
CA LEU A 553 -22.21 -2.61 21.19
C LEU A 553 -22.23 -2.99 19.71
N LEU A 554 -21.45 -4.00 19.32
CA LEU A 554 -21.47 -4.53 17.95
C LEU A 554 -22.84 -5.15 17.64
N ARG A 555 -23.41 -5.94 18.57
CA ARG A 555 -24.75 -6.54 18.39
C ARG A 555 -25.79 -5.46 18.14
N LEU A 556 -25.86 -4.44 18.99
CA LEU A 556 -26.81 -3.32 18.84
C LEU A 556 -26.61 -2.58 17.51
N ALA A 557 -25.37 -2.36 17.09
CA ALA A 557 -25.08 -1.70 15.81
C ALA A 557 -25.55 -2.55 14.61
N LEU A 558 -25.35 -3.86 14.64
CA LEU A 558 -25.82 -4.78 13.59
C LEU A 558 -27.35 -4.90 13.57
N THR A 559 -28.00 -4.89 14.74
CA THR A 559 -29.47 -4.87 14.85
C THR A 559 -30.04 -3.59 14.24
N GLU A 560 -29.46 -2.44 14.57
CA GLU A 560 -29.88 -1.13 14.02
C GLU A 560 -29.69 -1.06 12.50
N ALA A 561 -28.64 -1.68 11.98
CA ALA A 561 -28.38 -1.80 10.55
C ALA A 561 -29.27 -2.84 9.83
N GLY A 562 -30.06 -3.62 10.57
CA GLY A 562 -30.97 -4.63 10.02
C GLY A 562 -30.26 -5.79 9.32
N THR A 563 -29.01 -6.11 9.70
CA THR A 563 -28.22 -7.17 9.05
C THR A 563 -28.52 -8.55 9.65
N PRO A 564 -28.53 -9.63 8.85
CA PRO A 564 -28.66 -11.00 9.35
C PRO A 564 -27.56 -11.41 10.35
N TYR A 565 -26.37 -10.80 10.29
CA TYR A 565 -25.29 -11.06 11.25
C TYR A 565 -25.64 -10.66 12.70
N ALA A 566 -26.64 -9.80 12.90
CA ALA A 566 -27.15 -9.49 14.23
C ALA A 566 -27.60 -10.76 14.96
N ARG A 567 -28.20 -11.72 14.25
CA ARG A 567 -28.69 -12.98 14.82
C ARG A 567 -27.56 -13.86 15.34
N VAL A 568 -26.40 -13.82 14.70
CA VAL A 568 -25.20 -14.52 15.18
C VAL A 568 -24.76 -13.94 16.54
N LEU A 569 -24.79 -12.61 16.68
CA LEU A 569 -24.40 -11.94 17.93
C LEU A 569 -25.48 -12.05 19.02
N ASP A 570 -26.76 -12.12 18.66
CA ASP A 570 -27.83 -12.42 19.60
C ASP A 570 -27.61 -13.80 20.26
N ALA A 571 -27.26 -14.83 19.48
CA ALA A 571 -26.93 -16.16 20.00
C ALA A 571 -25.70 -16.13 20.93
N VAL A 572 -24.64 -15.41 20.52
CA VAL A 572 -23.43 -15.26 21.34
C VAL A 572 -23.74 -14.56 22.66
N CYS A 573 -24.44 -13.42 22.65
CA CYS A 573 -24.77 -12.68 23.86
C CYS A 573 -25.72 -13.47 24.79
N ALA A 574 -26.69 -14.20 24.23
CA ALA A 574 -27.58 -15.07 25.00
C ALA A 574 -26.84 -16.21 25.71
N SER A 575 -25.68 -16.63 25.19
CA SER A 575 -24.83 -17.65 25.82
C SER A 575 -24.01 -17.12 27.02
N LEU A 576 -23.95 -15.80 27.22
CA LEU A 576 -23.17 -15.17 28.28
C LEU A 576 -24.03 -14.92 29.54
N PRO A 577 -23.49 -15.12 30.76
CA PRO A 577 -24.23 -14.90 32.00
C PRO A 577 -24.62 -13.43 32.21
N GLY A 578 -25.86 -13.16 32.62
CA GLY A 578 -26.38 -11.83 32.94
C GLY A 578 -27.18 -11.19 31.78
N PRO A 579 -28.07 -10.23 32.06
CA PRO A 579 -28.94 -9.64 31.05
C PRO A 579 -28.13 -8.84 30.02
N SER A 580 -28.52 -8.94 28.75
CA SER A 580 -28.00 -8.05 27.71
C SER A 580 -28.56 -6.64 27.88
N PRO A 581 -27.74 -5.60 27.64
CA PRO A 581 -28.16 -4.21 27.72
C PRO A 581 -29.19 -3.88 26.63
N LYS A 582 -30.13 -2.99 26.97
CA LYS A 582 -31.21 -2.56 26.07
C LYS A 582 -30.75 -1.53 25.04
N ASP A 583 -29.79 -0.69 25.41
CA ASP A 583 -29.29 0.39 24.56
C ASP A 583 -27.76 0.56 24.67
N ARG A 584 -27.23 1.44 23.81
CA ARG A 584 -25.78 1.72 23.74
C ARG A 584 -25.24 2.35 25.02
N ALA A 585 -26.06 3.10 25.76
CA ALA A 585 -25.62 3.76 27.00
C ALA A 585 -25.45 2.74 28.14
N GLU A 586 -26.37 1.77 28.24
CA GLU A 586 -26.29 0.64 29.16
C GLU A 586 -25.14 -0.30 28.79
N ALA A 587 -24.93 -0.56 27.48
CA ALA A 587 -23.78 -1.32 26.99
C ALA A 587 -22.44 -0.66 27.32
N ALA A 588 -22.35 0.67 27.17
CA ALA A 588 -21.16 1.44 27.56
C ALA A 588 -20.98 1.51 29.09
N ALA A 589 -22.07 1.48 29.87
CA ALA A 589 -22.02 1.46 31.33
C ALA A 589 -21.43 0.15 31.89
N LEU A 590 -21.61 -0.99 31.20
CA LEU A 590 -20.97 -2.26 31.54
C LEU A 590 -19.43 -2.19 31.57
N ALA A 591 -18.83 -1.24 30.85
CA ALA A 591 -17.37 -1.04 30.88
C ALA A 591 -16.88 -0.34 32.16
N ARG A 592 -17.77 0.41 32.86
CA ARG A 592 -17.45 1.15 34.09
C ARG A 592 -17.61 0.33 35.38
N SER A 593 -18.31 -0.81 35.32
CA SER A 593 -18.58 -1.69 36.48
C SER A 593 -17.66 -2.92 36.57
N GLY A 594 -16.62 -3.01 35.73
CA GLY A 594 -15.58 -4.04 35.86
C GLY A 594 -14.71 -3.85 37.12
N PRO A 595 -13.96 -4.88 37.56
CA PRO A 595 -13.11 -4.78 38.75
C PRO A 595 -12.12 -3.60 38.63
N PRO A 596 -11.80 -2.91 39.75
CA PRO A 596 -11.09 -1.64 39.72
C PRO A 596 -9.75 -1.79 39.00
N ARG A 597 -9.54 -0.97 37.97
CA ARG A 597 -8.24 -0.81 37.32
C ARG A 597 -7.39 0.07 38.23
N GLU A 598 -6.23 -0.46 38.62
CA GLU A 598 -5.19 0.27 39.31
C GLU A 598 -4.74 1.44 38.41
N GLU A 599 -5.12 2.66 38.80
CA GLU A 599 -4.68 3.88 38.13
C GLU A 599 -3.33 4.29 38.70
N VAL A 600 -2.25 3.85 38.04
CA VAL A 600 -0.93 4.43 38.30
C VAL A 600 -0.79 5.70 37.47
N GLY A 601 -0.89 6.86 38.14
CA GLY A 601 -0.20 8.08 37.71
C GLY A 601 -1.01 9.23 37.12
N LEU A 602 -2.23 9.49 37.59
CA LEU A 602 -2.92 10.76 37.35
C LEU A 602 -3.65 11.27 38.60
N ASP A 603 -2.88 11.56 39.66
CA ASP A 603 -3.30 12.61 40.60
C ASP A 603 -2.44 13.84 40.34
N GLY A 604 -3.12 14.88 39.85
CA GLY A 604 -2.53 16.19 39.61
C GLY A 604 -2.24 16.90 40.93
N ALA A 605 -0.96 17.18 41.17
CA ALA A 605 -0.53 18.30 41.99
C ALA A 605 0.79 18.84 41.41
N LEU A 606 0.68 19.90 40.59
CA LEU A 606 1.78 20.84 40.41
C LEU A 606 2.06 21.48 41.77
N ALA A 607 3.18 21.12 42.40
CA ALA A 607 3.85 21.93 43.41
C ALA A 607 5.35 22.04 43.04
N PRO A 608 5.97 23.22 43.20
CA PRO A 608 7.17 23.61 42.46
C PRO A 608 8.43 22.99 43.07
N TYR A 609 9.37 22.63 42.18
CA TYR A 609 10.81 22.50 42.40
C TYR A 609 11.30 22.42 43.85
N GLY A 610 11.55 21.19 44.32
CA GLY A 610 12.40 20.95 45.47
C GLY A 610 13.83 21.41 45.16
N ARG A 611 14.35 22.35 45.96
CA ARG A 611 15.76 22.78 45.95
C ARG A 611 16.67 21.57 46.21
N PRO A 612 17.82 21.43 45.52
CA PRO A 612 18.82 20.45 45.89
C PRO A 612 19.55 20.93 47.15
N THR A 613 19.34 20.24 48.27
CA THR A 613 20.25 20.30 49.42
C THR A 613 21.49 19.49 49.10
N LEU A 614 22.60 20.19 48.83
CA LEU A 614 23.94 19.62 48.86
C LEU A 614 24.28 19.18 50.29
N PRO A 615 24.79 17.96 50.51
CA PRO A 615 25.45 17.64 51.77
C PRO A 615 26.84 18.27 51.78
N LEU A 616 27.08 19.14 52.77
CA LEU A 616 28.40 19.59 53.17
C LEU A 616 29.23 18.38 53.60
N LEU A 617 30.35 18.17 52.91
CA LEU A 617 31.52 17.47 53.45
C LEU A 617 32.68 18.48 53.41
N ASN A 618 33.33 18.59 54.56
CA ASN A 618 34.31 19.60 54.98
C ASN A 618 35.37 19.99 53.97
#